data_AF-A0A2V8G9V4-F1
#
_entry.id   AF-A0A2V8G9V4-F1
#
_cell.length_a   1.000
_cell.length_b   1.000
_cell.length_c   1.000
_cell.angle_alpha   90.00
_cell.angle_beta   90.00
_cell.angle_gamma   90.00
#
_symmetry.space_group_name_H-M   'P 1'
#
loop_
_entity.id
_entity.type
_entity.pdbx_description
1 polymer ?
#
loop_
_entity_poly.entity_id
_entity_poly.type
_entity_poly.pdbx_seq_one_letter_code
_entity_poly.pdbx_strand_id
1 'polypeptide(L)' 'EAVRAARRAGAIIHGMPSAKTTVVVRGRPNPLQAAGRDGGLKLMEIKRLREKGHRITLLNETQFWRL' A
#
# COMPACT_ATOMS: atom_id res chain seq x y z
N GLU A 1 0.33 14.40 -4.84
CA GLU A 1 -1.06 14.82 -4.55
C GLU A 1 -1.84 13.80 -3.72
N ALA A 2 -1.79 12.51 -4.06
CA ALA A 2 -2.47 11.42 -3.33
C ALA A 2 -2.24 11.45 -1.79
N VAL A 3 -1.01 11.69 -1.32
CA VAL A 3 -0.71 11.81 0.12
C VAL A 3 -1.47 12.95 0.79
N ARG A 4 -1.59 14.11 0.12
CA ARG A 4 -2.34 15.26 0.66
C ARG A 4 -3.84 14.97 0.65
N ALA A 5 -4.35 14.36 -0.42
CA ALA A 5 -5.75 13.94 -0.50
C ALA A 5 -6.10 12.95 0.62
N ALA A 6 -5.29 11.90 0.81
CA ALA A 6 -5.45 10.92 1.88
C ALA A 6 -5.41 11.57 3.27
N ARG A 7 -4.46 12.47 3.53
CA ARG A 7 -4.40 13.21 4.82
C ARG A 7 -5.62 14.09 5.04
N ARG A 8 -6.13 14.77 4.01
CA ARG A 8 -7.36 15.58 4.09
C ARG A 8 -8.59 14.72 4.38
N ALA A 9 -8.62 13.49 3.86
CA ALA A 9 -9.66 12.50 4.16
C ALA A 9 -9.47 11.82 5.54
N GLY A 10 -8.52 12.28 6.36
CA GLY A 10 -8.28 11.75 7.71
C GLY A 10 -7.41 10.50 7.78
N ALA A 11 -6.80 10.07 6.66
CA ALA A 11 -5.91 8.91 6.66
C ALA A 11 -4.57 9.22 7.33
N ILE A 12 -4.09 8.27 8.13
CA ILE A 12 -2.73 8.28 8.70
C ILE A 12 -1.77 7.67 7.68
N ILE A 13 -0.73 8.42 7.32
CA ILE A 13 0.27 8.00 6.34
C ILE A 13 1.46 7.36 7.06
N HIS A 14 1.73 6.11 6.72
CA HIS A 14 2.87 5.36 7.23
C HIS A 14 3.99 5.30 6.19
N GLY A 15 5.25 5.37 6.62
CA GLY A 15 6.42 5.21 5.74
C GLY A 15 6.63 3.76 5.26
N MET A 16 6.30 2.80 6.14
CA MET A 16 6.37 1.36 5.91
C MET A 16 5.06 0.68 6.32
N PRO A 17 4.66 -0.42 5.65
CA PRO A 17 3.54 -1.24 6.10
C PRO A 17 3.79 -1.78 7.50
N SER A 18 2.74 -1.84 8.31
CA SER A 18 2.77 -2.41 9.66
C SER A 18 1.43 -3.06 9.98
N ALA A 19 1.31 -3.67 11.16
CA ALA A 19 0.04 -4.22 11.64
C ALA A 19 -1.11 -3.19 11.72
N LYS A 20 -0.80 -1.88 11.74
CA LYS A 20 -1.78 -0.78 11.73
C LYS A 20 -2.20 -0.37 10.31
N THR A 21 -1.52 -0.85 9.28
CA THR A 21 -1.82 -0.51 7.89
C THR A 21 -3.05 -1.27 7.41
N THR A 22 -4.09 -0.56 7.00
CA THR A 22 -5.34 -1.15 6.49
C THR A 22 -5.47 -1.04 4.98
N VAL A 23 -4.81 -0.05 4.36
CA VAL A 23 -4.86 0.20 2.92
C VAL A 23 -3.47 0.49 2.39
N VAL A 24 -3.16 -0.06 1.21
CA VAL A 24 -1.97 0.27 0.44
C VAL A 24 -2.39 0.61 -0.98
N VAL A 25 -2.04 1.81 -1.43
CA VAL A 25 -2.28 2.27 -2.79
C VAL A 25 -1.03 1.99 -3.62
N ARG A 26 -1.17 1.17 -4.66
CA ARG A 26 -0.13 0.95 -5.66
C ARG A 26 -0.37 1.88 -6.86
N GLY A 27 0.65 2.66 -7.17
CA GLY A 27 0.76 3.30 -8.50
C GLY A 27 1.06 2.26 -9.57
N ARG A 28 1.45 2.73 -10.78
CA ARG A 28 1.91 1.82 -11.84
C ARG A 28 3.07 0.97 -11.33
N PRO A 29 3.04 -0.37 -11.56
CA PRO A 29 4.17 -1.23 -11.24
C PRO A 29 5.42 -0.67 -11.93
N ASN A 30 6.46 -0.38 -11.15
CA ASN A 30 7.76 -0.04 -11.71
C ASN A 30 8.64 -1.30 -11.62
N PRO A 31 8.98 -1.94 -12.76
CA PRO A 31 9.84 -3.12 -12.78
C PRO A 31 11.19 -2.91 -12.07
N LEU A 32 11.69 -1.67 -12.01
CA LEU A 32 12.92 -1.29 -11.32
C LEU A 32 12.77 -1.15 -9.80
N GLN A 33 11.54 -1.00 -9.29
CA GLN A 33 11.24 -0.94 -7.85
C GLN A 33 10.63 -2.23 -7.30
N ALA A 34 10.25 -3.16 -8.18
CA ALA A 34 10.02 -4.53 -7.79
C ALA A 34 11.40 -5.13 -7.45
N ALA A 35 11.63 -5.52 -6.19
CA ALA A 35 12.82 -6.27 -5.82
C ALA A 35 12.72 -7.70 -6.39
N GLY A 36 12.67 -7.82 -7.71
CA GLY A 36 12.38 -9.05 -8.43
C GLY A 36 10.88 -9.37 -8.57
N ARG A 37 10.60 -10.63 -8.91
CA ARG A 37 9.27 -11.19 -9.25
C ARG A 37 8.24 -11.09 -8.11
N ASP A 38 8.73 -11.05 -6.87
CA ASP A 38 7.93 -11.05 -5.63
C ASP A 38 7.58 -9.63 -5.12
N GLY A 39 8.07 -8.58 -5.80
CA GLY A 39 7.80 -7.18 -5.48
C GLY A 39 8.79 -6.57 -4.48
N GLY A 40 8.83 -5.22 -4.39
CA GLY A 40 9.70 -4.51 -3.44
C GLY A 40 9.41 -4.87 -1.98
N LEU A 41 10.35 -4.58 -1.07
CA LEU A 41 10.28 -4.90 0.38
C LEU A 41 8.91 -4.65 1.02
N LYS A 42 8.22 -3.58 0.61
CA LYS A 42 6.89 -3.22 1.12
C LYS A 42 5.81 -4.25 0.75
N LEU A 43 5.87 -4.86 -0.44
CA LEU A 43 4.91 -5.86 -0.89
C LEU A 43 5.11 -7.21 -0.20
N MET A 44 6.37 -7.60 0.01
CA MET A 44 6.69 -8.77 0.83
C MET A 44 6.18 -8.60 2.26
N GLU A 45 6.37 -7.42 2.85
CA GLU A 45 5.86 -7.13 4.19
C GLU A 45 4.33 -7.17 4.26
N ILE A 46 3.62 -6.65 3.25
CA ILE A 46 2.16 -6.75 3.17
C ILE A 46 1.71 -8.22 3.05
N LYS A 47 2.41 -9.03 2.24
CA LYS A 47 2.13 -10.46 2.13
C LYS A 47 2.30 -11.14 3.49
N ARG A 48 3.43 -10.90 4.17
CA ARG A 48 3.74 -11.41 5.51
C ARG A 48 2.71 -10.98 6.55
N LEU A 49 2.22 -9.75 6.49
CA LEU A 49 1.18 -9.24 7.41
C LEU A 49 -0.18 -9.89 7.13
N ARG A 50 -0.54 -10.09 5.85
CA ARG A 50 -1.77 -10.81 5.48
C ARG A 50 -1.73 -12.27 5.93
N GLU A 51 -0.58 -12.94 5.79
CA GLU A 51 -0.38 -14.30 6.31
C GLU A 51 -0.55 -14.38 7.83
N LYS A 52 -0.22 -13.30 8.56
CA LYS A 52 -0.50 -13.16 10.00
C LYS A 52 -1.96 -12.79 10.33
N GLY A 53 -2.85 -12.73 9.35
CA GLY A 53 -4.27 -12.44 9.54
C GLY A 53 -4.64 -10.95 9.47
N HIS A 54 -3.71 -10.05 9.14
CA HIS A 54 -4.03 -8.64 8.99
C HIS A 54 -4.78 -8.36 7.68
N ARG A 55 -5.93 -7.68 7.79
CA ARG A 55 -6.71 -7.25 6.63
C ARG A 55 -6.11 -5.97 6.05
N ILE A 56 -5.36 -6.14 4.97
CA ILE A 56 -4.75 -5.02 4.23
C ILE A 56 -5.33 -5.02 2.82
N THR A 57 -6.04 -3.95 2.44
CA THR A 57 -6.60 -3.78 1.10
C THR A 57 -5.56 -3.18 0.16
N LEU A 58 -5.40 -3.76 -1.03
CA LEU A 58 -4.58 -3.19 -2.09
C LEU A 58 -5.48 -2.45 -3.07
N LEU A 59 -5.21 -1.17 -3.27
CA LEU A 59 -5.90 -0.33 -4.24
C LEU A 59 -4.92 0.06 -5.35
N ASN A 60 -5.43 0.23 -6.56
CA ASN A 60 -4.73 1.00 -7.59
C ASN A 60 -5.09 2.50 -7.48
N GLU A 61 -4.41 3.33 -8.27
CA GLU A 61 -4.64 4.77 -8.29
C GLU A 61 -6.08 5.14 -8.68
N THR A 62 -6.66 4.48 -9.68
CA THR A 62 -8.05 4.71 -10.09
C THR A 62 -9.04 4.40 -8.97
N GLN A 63 -8.84 3.31 -8.25
CA GLN A 63 -9.69 2.92 -7.11
C GLN A 63 -9.52 3.90 -5.95
N PHE A 64 -8.30 4.35 -5.66
CA PHE A 64 -8.03 5.32 -4.61
C PHE A 64 -8.81 6.64 -4.83
N TRP A 65 -8.85 7.13 -6.07
CA TRP A 65 -9.58 8.37 -6.40
C TRP A 65 -11.10 8.21 -6.44
N ARG A 66 -11.63 6.99 -6.35
CA ARG A 66 -13.07 6.71 -6.27
C ARG A 66 -13.59 6.50 -4.85
N LEU A 67 -12.70 6.47 -3.85
CA LEU A 67 -13.06 6.43 -2.43
C LEU A 67 -13.61 7.78 -1.97
#